data_AF-A0A953DVE0-F1
#
_entry.id   AF-A0A953DVE0-F1
#
_cell.length_a   1.000
_cell.length_b   1.000
_cell.length_c   1.000
_cell.angle_alpha   90.00
_cell.angle_beta   90.00
_cell.angle_gamma   90.00
#
_symmetry.space_group_name_H-M   'P 1'
#
loop_
_entity.id
_entity.type
_entity.pdbx_description
1 polymer ?
#
loop_
_entity_poly.entity_id
_entity_poly.type
_entity_poly.pdbx_seq_one_letter_code
_entity_poly.pdbx_strand_id
1 'polypeptide(L)'
;MAGTPDRAFRELRIGLVLYGGASLAVYMNGIVTELWQVLRASQARQGGGAAALTGSAAGYRELLDALAAAEGTVDLRIVVDAIAGTSAGGLNGAVLAKAIIDGGDAAVLNEVWINDGDIERLRAEPALGAPRLLRWVLGAGTTLIAPLHRLRGKVASLPGLDWAWARDQTWSLLRSTDGGRTVLDGTYFTEMIADTFRRMDERRGPALLPRYGTLDLFLTRTDFHGWPRHLPVTPLFEKVPLYERTHAHWMRFSRRPRGEVEAVSGFDEPHADFSLTYATRTTAGFPVAFAPVSYAEVADAFRHKRPGDPVPALEAFARRHLPEHRLARSGPGWDWAGHAWMVDGGILDNKPFSYVTEAI
;
A
#
# COMPACT_ATOMS: atom_id res chain seq x y z
N MET A 1 33.57 32.60 3.81
CA MET A 1 32.97 31.29 4.12
C MET A 1 33.75 30.26 3.32
N ALA A 2 34.63 29.50 3.98
CA ALA A 2 35.36 28.42 3.30
C ALA A 2 34.35 27.34 2.93
N GLY A 3 34.16 27.11 1.63
CA GLY A 3 33.34 26.00 1.15
C GLY A 3 33.94 24.69 1.65
N THR A 4 33.11 23.86 2.26
CA THR A 4 33.46 22.49 2.61
C THR A 4 34.00 21.83 1.34
N PRO A 5 35.20 21.21 1.35
CA PRO A 5 35.75 20.59 0.16
C PRO A 5 34.74 19.60 -0.40
N ASP A 6 34.54 19.65 -1.73
CA ASP A 6 33.62 18.78 -2.46
C ASP A 6 34.09 17.34 -2.27
N ARG A 7 33.54 16.67 -1.26
CA ARG A 7 33.96 15.32 -0.88
C ARG A 7 33.42 14.38 -1.95
N ALA A 8 34.30 13.76 -2.73
CA ALA A 8 33.89 12.76 -3.71
C ALA A 8 33.14 11.62 -3.00
N PHE A 9 31.90 11.35 -3.44
CA PHE A 9 31.07 10.26 -2.95
C PHE A 9 30.60 9.38 -4.12
N ARG A 10 30.30 8.11 -3.83
CA ARG A 10 29.59 7.20 -4.73
C ARG A 10 28.17 7.00 -4.23
N GLU A 11 27.21 6.94 -5.15
CA GLU A 11 25.82 6.65 -4.82
C GLU A 11 25.52 5.16 -5.07
N LEU A 12 25.09 4.44 -4.03
CA LEU A 12 24.38 3.18 -4.16
C LEU A 12 22.89 3.50 -4.31
N ARG A 13 22.38 3.23 -5.51
CA ARG A 13 21.00 3.53 -5.90
C ARG A 13 20.19 2.25 -5.93
N ILE A 14 19.05 2.23 -5.23
CA ILE A 14 18.26 1.04 -4.98
C ILE A 14 16.89 1.19 -5.65
N GLY A 15 16.53 0.21 -6.48
CA GLY A 15 15.17 -0.05 -6.90
C GLY A 15 14.57 -1.18 -6.06
N LEU A 16 13.42 -0.94 -5.44
CA LEU A 16 12.82 -1.87 -4.48
C LEU A 16 11.48 -2.41 -5.00
N VAL A 17 11.32 -3.72 -4.98
CA VAL A 17 10.03 -4.39 -5.28
C VAL A 17 9.56 -5.14 -4.04
N LEU A 18 8.42 -4.70 -3.50
CA LEU A 18 7.75 -5.28 -2.34
C LEU A 18 6.50 -6.02 -2.83
N TYR A 19 6.68 -7.27 -3.29
CA TYR A 19 5.55 -8.12 -3.64
C TYR A 19 5.01 -8.84 -2.40
N GLY A 20 3.71 -8.73 -2.19
CA GLY A 20 3.08 -9.18 -0.95
C GLY A 20 2.73 -10.67 -0.88
N GLY A 21 2.17 -11.00 0.28
CA GLY A 21 1.62 -12.29 0.70
C GLY A 21 1.18 -12.18 2.15
N ALA A 22 0.04 -12.78 2.52
CA ALA A 22 -0.59 -12.54 3.84
C ALA A 22 0.34 -12.80 5.04
N SER A 23 1.22 -13.80 4.96
CA SER A 23 2.18 -14.13 6.02
C SER A 23 3.46 -13.27 6.04
N LEU A 24 3.69 -12.45 5.02
CA LEU A 24 4.93 -11.69 4.84
C LEU A 24 4.82 -10.22 5.24
N ALA A 25 3.61 -9.72 5.58
CA ALA A 25 3.37 -8.30 5.88
C ALA A 25 4.29 -7.75 6.98
N VAL A 26 4.40 -8.48 8.11
CA VAL A 26 5.23 -8.11 9.26
C VAL A 26 6.73 -8.23 8.94
N TYR A 27 7.11 -9.24 8.16
CA TYR A 27 8.50 -9.43 7.74
C TYR A 27 8.97 -8.32 6.79
N MET A 28 8.14 -7.96 5.80
CA MET A 28 8.41 -6.85 4.89
C MET A 28 8.53 -5.52 5.64
N ASN A 29 7.73 -5.32 6.69
CA ASN A 29 7.82 -4.15 7.54
C ASN A 29 9.17 -4.07 8.29
N GLY A 30 9.71 -5.20 8.74
CA GLY A 30 11.07 -5.27 9.28
C GLY A 30 12.14 -4.86 8.25
N ILE A 31 12.06 -5.38 7.02
CA ILE A 31 12.98 -5.00 5.93
C ILE A 31 12.89 -3.50 5.62
N VAL A 32 11.66 -2.98 5.49
CA VAL A 32 11.43 -1.55 5.23
C VAL A 32 11.94 -0.68 6.36
N THR A 33 11.77 -1.11 7.62
CA THR A 33 12.32 -0.40 8.78
C THR A 33 13.84 -0.35 8.71
N GLU A 34 14.52 -1.46 8.41
CA GLU A 34 15.98 -1.49 8.31
C GLU A 34 16.51 -0.65 7.13
N LEU A 35 15.82 -0.66 5.98
CA LEU A 35 16.12 0.25 4.87
C LEU A 35 15.94 1.72 5.25
N TRP A 36 14.87 2.04 5.98
CA TRP A 36 14.68 3.40 6.50
C TRP A 36 15.80 3.81 7.46
N GLN A 37 16.26 2.92 8.34
CA GLN A 37 17.37 3.19 9.27
C GLN A 37 18.70 3.41 8.54
N VAL A 38 19.01 2.63 7.49
CA VAL A 38 20.25 2.84 6.72
C VAL A 38 20.21 4.16 5.93
N LEU A 39 19.03 4.56 5.43
CA LEU A 39 18.84 5.86 4.76
C LEU A 39 19.02 7.03 5.73
N ARG A 40 18.50 6.92 6.95
CA ARG A 40 18.77 7.90 8.02
C ARG A 40 20.26 8.02 8.33
N ALA A 41 20.97 6.90 8.44
CA ALA A 41 22.42 6.89 8.65
C ALA A 41 23.19 7.56 7.51
N SER A 42 22.83 7.23 6.26
CA SER A 42 23.37 7.83 5.03
C SER A 42 23.14 9.34 4.97
N GLN A 43 21.93 9.81 5.27
CA GLN A 43 21.57 11.23 5.28
C GLN A 43 22.34 12.01 6.36
N ALA A 44 22.42 11.46 7.58
CA ALA A 44 23.11 12.10 8.70
C ALA A 44 24.62 12.28 8.45
N ARG A 45 25.23 11.49 7.55
CA ARG A 45 26.63 11.67 7.14
C ARG A 45 26.84 12.89 6.28
N GLN A 46 25.83 13.29 5.53
CA GLN A 46 25.93 14.31 4.49
C GLN A 46 25.40 15.66 4.95
N GLY A 47 24.38 15.67 5.80
CA GLY A 47 23.72 16.90 6.26
C GLY A 47 24.53 17.74 7.25
N GLY A 48 25.74 17.34 7.64
CA GLY A 48 26.58 18.05 8.63
C GLY A 48 25.98 18.15 10.04
N GLY A 49 24.78 17.60 10.26
CA GLY A 49 24.03 17.67 11.51
C GLY A 49 24.20 16.41 12.36
N ALA A 50 24.61 16.62 13.61
CA ALA A 50 24.75 15.60 14.65
C ALA A 50 23.40 15.23 15.28
N ALA A 51 22.37 14.92 14.49
CA ALA A 51 21.20 14.27 15.08
C ALA A 51 21.67 12.94 15.66
N ALA A 52 21.57 12.78 16.99
CA ALA A 52 22.00 11.56 17.67
C ALA A 52 21.17 10.38 17.15
N LEU A 53 21.76 9.60 16.25
CA LEU A 53 21.17 8.34 15.80
C LEU A 53 21.22 7.35 16.96
N THR A 54 20.19 6.52 17.06
CA THR A 54 20.08 5.47 18.07
C THR A 54 19.67 4.16 17.40
N GLY A 55 19.85 3.02 18.10
CA GLY A 55 19.48 1.71 17.60
C GLY A 55 20.17 1.34 16.28
N SER A 56 19.44 0.68 15.37
CA SER A 56 19.98 0.22 14.08
C SER A 56 20.60 1.35 13.25
N ALA A 57 20.04 2.56 13.28
CA ALA A 57 20.61 3.69 12.52
C ALA A 57 22.01 4.09 12.99
N ALA A 58 22.30 3.99 14.29
CA ALA A 58 23.65 4.22 14.82
C ALA A 58 24.62 3.14 14.34
N GLY A 59 24.21 1.87 14.38
CA GLY A 59 25.00 0.75 13.85
C GLY A 59 25.30 0.89 12.36
N TYR A 60 24.31 1.28 11.55
CA TYR A 60 24.53 1.58 10.13
C TYR A 60 25.46 2.78 9.92
N ARG A 61 25.38 3.80 10.78
CA ARG A 61 26.29 4.93 10.71
C ARG A 61 27.74 4.49 10.96
N GLU A 62 27.97 3.69 12.00
CA GLU A 62 29.28 3.09 12.29
C GLU A 62 29.79 2.23 11.13
N LEU A 63 28.93 1.40 10.54
CA LEU A 63 29.29 0.59 9.38
C LEU A 63 29.71 1.46 8.18
N LEU A 64 28.92 2.47 7.85
CA LEU A 64 29.28 3.40 6.78
C LEU A 64 30.60 4.13 7.12
N ASP A 65 30.81 4.52 8.38
CA ASP A 65 32.01 5.25 8.83
C ASP A 65 33.25 4.35 8.70
N ALA A 66 33.15 3.09 9.09
CA ALA A 66 34.17 2.07 8.87
C ALA A 66 34.44 1.82 7.38
N LEU A 67 33.39 1.73 6.56
CA LEU A 67 33.53 1.56 5.12
C LEU A 67 34.29 2.73 4.50
N ALA A 68 34.00 3.97 4.87
CA ALA A 68 34.68 5.15 4.32
C ALA A 68 36.11 5.37 4.86
N ALA A 69 36.44 4.76 6.00
CA ALA A 69 37.79 4.79 6.56
C ALA A 69 38.71 3.70 5.98
N ALA A 70 38.13 2.66 5.36
CA ALA A 70 38.89 1.60 4.72
C ALA A 70 39.65 2.14 3.49
N GLU A 71 40.90 1.73 3.35
CA GLU A 71 41.78 2.20 2.28
C GLU A 71 41.18 1.90 0.88
N GLY A 72 41.21 2.90 -0.01
CA GLY A 72 40.69 2.76 -1.38
C GLY A 72 39.17 2.88 -1.52
N THR A 73 38.44 3.18 -0.44
CA THR A 73 36.98 3.39 -0.50
C THR A 73 36.61 4.86 -0.72
N VAL A 74 35.52 5.08 -1.45
CA VAL A 74 34.92 6.41 -1.63
C VAL A 74 33.73 6.51 -0.67
N ASP A 75 33.44 7.72 -0.16
CA ASP A 75 32.28 7.95 0.71
C ASP A 75 31.00 7.43 0.05
N LEU A 76 30.21 6.61 0.75
CA LEU A 76 29.03 5.96 0.19
C LEU A 76 27.75 6.68 0.62
N ARG A 77 26.97 7.10 -0.37
CA ARG A 77 25.59 7.57 -0.21
C ARG A 77 24.63 6.48 -0.65
N ILE A 78 23.67 6.14 0.20
CA ILE A 78 22.58 5.22 -0.16
C ILE A 78 21.33 6.04 -0.50
N VAL A 79 20.69 5.72 -1.64
CA VAL A 79 19.47 6.35 -2.16
C VAL A 79 18.51 5.26 -2.65
N VAL A 80 17.22 5.48 -2.49
CA VAL A 80 16.16 4.68 -3.14
C VAL A 80 15.54 5.53 -4.24
N ASP A 81 15.56 5.03 -5.48
CA ASP A 81 15.04 5.75 -6.66
C ASP A 81 13.60 5.35 -6.98
N ALA A 82 13.27 4.08 -6.81
CA ALA A 82 11.97 3.54 -7.18
C ALA A 82 11.52 2.46 -6.20
N ILE A 83 10.23 2.45 -5.90
CA ILE A 83 9.56 1.46 -5.06
C ILE A 83 8.33 0.99 -5.83
N ALA A 84 8.19 -0.30 -6.07
CA ALA A 84 6.93 -0.90 -6.50
C ALA A 84 6.39 -1.83 -5.42
N GLY A 85 5.09 -1.77 -5.15
CA GLY A 85 4.46 -2.55 -4.11
C GLY A 85 3.12 -3.14 -4.53
N THR A 86 2.86 -4.34 -4.03
CA THR A 86 1.59 -5.05 -4.23
C THR A 86 1.10 -5.66 -2.93
N SER A 87 -0.21 -5.66 -2.71
CA SER A 87 -0.82 -6.21 -1.50
C SER A 87 -0.25 -5.54 -0.25
N ALA A 88 0.06 -6.30 0.80
CA ALA A 88 0.73 -5.79 1.99
C ALA A 88 2.09 -5.12 1.70
N GLY A 89 2.77 -5.49 0.60
CA GLY A 89 4.01 -4.83 0.19
C GLY A 89 3.79 -3.40 -0.30
N GLY A 90 2.58 -3.09 -0.81
CA GLY A 90 2.18 -1.74 -1.18
C GLY A 90 2.09 -0.79 0.00
N LEU A 91 1.48 -1.21 1.12
CA LEU A 91 1.45 -0.41 2.36
C LEU A 91 2.86 -0.13 2.89
N ASN A 92 3.70 -1.17 2.96
CA ASN A 92 5.09 -1.03 3.38
C ASN A 92 5.89 -0.09 2.46
N GLY A 93 5.69 -0.19 1.14
CA GLY A 93 6.31 0.70 0.16
C GLY A 93 5.84 2.15 0.26
N ALA A 94 4.55 2.38 0.50
CA ALA A 94 4.00 3.71 0.71
C ALA A 94 4.54 4.38 1.98
N VAL A 95 4.64 3.62 3.08
CA VAL A 95 5.26 4.08 4.34
C VAL A 95 6.73 4.43 4.11
N LEU A 96 7.52 3.57 3.44
CA LEU A 96 8.91 3.89 3.13
C LEU A 96 9.03 5.16 2.27
N ALA A 97 8.20 5.28 1.23
CA ALA A 97 8.22 6.44 0.33
C ALA A 97 7.89 7.75 1.07
N LYS A 98 6.85 7.76 1.91
CA LYS A 98 6.50 8.93 2.72
C LYS A 98 7.61 9.26 3.72
N ALA A 99 8.24 8.25 4.33
CA ALA A 99 9.39 8.47 5.20
C ALA A 99 10.59 9.09 4.47
N ILE A 100 10.87 8.66 3.23
CA ILE A 100 11.95 9.21 2.41
C ILE A 100 11.68 10.66 2.03
N ILE A 101 10.46 10.96 1.58
CA ILE A 101 10.12 12.26 1.01
C ILE A 101 9.84 13.30 2.09
N ASP A 102 8.99 12.97 3.07
CA ASP A 102 8.49 13.92 4.07
C ASP A 102 9.25 13.83 5.40
N GLY A 103 10.14 12.84 5.56
CA GLY A 103 10.84 12.57 6.81
C GLY A 103 9.99 11.86 7.86
N GLY A 104 8.84 11.28 7.48
CA GLY A 104 7.97 10.55 8.41
C GLY A 104 8.66 9.35 9.07
N ASP A 105 8.19 8.99 10.26
CA ASP A 105 8.72 7.84 11.00
C ASP A 105 8.14 6.51 10.48
N ALA A 106 8.93 5.76 9.71
CA ALA A 106 8.50 4.46 9.18
C ALA A 106 8.24 3.42 10.30
N ALA A 107 8.85 3.57 11.49
CA ALA A 107 8.69 2.63 12.57
C ALA A 107 7.28 2.64 13.19
N VAL A 108 6.48 3.69 12.93
CA VAL A 108 5.04 3.74 13.26
C VAL A 108 4.31 2.49 12.76
N LEU A 109 4.68 1.99 11.58
CA LEU A 109 4.02 0.82 11.01
C LEU A 109 4.28 -0.45 11.86
N ASN A 110 5.39 -0.54 12.60
CA ASN A 110 5.61 -1.62 13.57
C ASN A 110 4.54 -1.62 14.67
N GLU A 111 4.27 -0.45 15.26
CA GLU A 111 3.26 -0.30 16.30
C GLU A 111 1.86 -0.61 15.77
N VAL A 112 1.57 -0.19 14.54
CA VAL A 112 0.29 -0.48 13.87
C VAL A 112 0.14 -1.98 13.66
N TRP A 113 1.14 -2.68 13.14
CA TRP A 113 1.05 -4.14 12.97
C TRP A 113 0.91 -4.89 14.30
N ILE A 114 1.59 -4.44 15.35
CA ILE A 114 1.56 -5.08 16.67
C ILE A 114 0.22 -4.82 17.39
N ASN A 115 -0.25 -3.58 17.37
CA ASN A 115 -1.39 -3.17 18.20
C ASN A 115 -2.72 -3.17 17.42
N ASP A 116 -2.70 -2.75 16.15
CA ASP A 116 -3.90 -2.44 15.38
C ASP A 116 -4.17 -3.48 14.28
N GLY A 117 -3.14 -4.20 13.83
CA GLY A 117 -3.17 -5.25 12.81
C GLY A 117 -3.56 -6.64 13.30
N ASP A 118 -4.01 -6.77 14.54
CA ASP A 118 -4.53 -8.03 15.08
C ASP A 118 -5.76 -8.47 14.28
N ILE A 119 -5.75 -9.73 13.83
CA ILE A 119 -6.85 -10.33 13.07
C ILE A 119 -8.15 -10.35 13.88
N GLU A 120 -8.11 -10.27 15.21
CA GLU A 120 -9.29 -10.09 16.06
C GLU A 120 -9.93 -8.71 15.92
N ARG A 121 -9.11 -7.66 15.84
CA ARG A 121 -9.58 -6.27 15.65
C ARG A 121 -10.06 -6.03 14.23
N LEU A 122 -9.47 -6.72 13.25
CA LEU A 122 -9.84 -6.64 11.84
C LEU A 122 -11.09 -7.45 11.49
N ARG A 123 -11.76 -8.12 12.43
CA ARG A 123 -12.92 -8.96 12.12
C ARG A 123 -14.12 -8.13 11.75
N ALA A 124 -14.71 -8.44 10.61
CA ALA A 124 -16.09 -8.05 10.38
C ALA A 124 -17.01 -8.82 11.34
N GLU A 125 -18.02 -8.15 11.89
CA GLU A 125 -19.11 -8.82 12.58
C GLU A 125 -20.00 -9.56 11.56
N PRO A 126 -20.41 -10.81 11.83
CA PRO A 126 -21.28 -11.53 10.91
C PRO A 126 -22.69 -10.92 10.96
N ALA A 127 -23.14 -10.36 9.83
CA ALA A 127 -24.47 -9.76 9.71
C ALA A 127 -25.63 -10.74 9.97
N LEU A 128 -25.40 -12.05 9.79
CA LEU A 128 -26.37 -13.11 10.04
C LEU A 128 -25.71 -14.26 10.80
N GLY A 129 -26.17 -14.50 12.03
CA GLY A 129 -25.81 -15.70 12.77
C GLY A 129 -26.41 -16.96 12.13
N ALA A 130 -25.66 -18.07 12.13
CA ALA A 130 -26.18 -19.36 11.69
C ALA A 130 -27.43 -19.74 12.51
N PRO A 131 -28.50 -20.30 11.88
CA PRO A 131 -29.71 -20.69 12.60
C PRO A 131 -29.41 -21.76 13.67
N ARG A 132 -30.16 -21.77 14.77
CA ARG A 132 -29.89 -22.61 15.97
C ARG A 132 -29.71 -24.09 15.64
N LEU A 133 -30.49 -24.62 14.69
CA LEU A 133 -30.38 -25.99 14.22
C LEU A 133 -29.01 -26.28 13.57
N LEU A 134 -28.53 -25.40 12.70
CA LEU A 134 -27.22 -25.54 12.05
C LEU A 134 -26.07 -25.38 13.05
N ARG A 135 -26.22 -24.49 14.04
CA ARG A 135 -25.28 -24.37 15.16
C ARG A 135 -25.16 -25.67 15.94
N TRP A 136 -26.29 -26.37 16.15
CA TRP A 136 -26.35 -27.67 16.81
C TRP A 136 -25.74 -28.79 15.94
N VAL A 137 -26.07 -28.85 14.66
CA VAL A 137 -25.56 -29.86 13.71
C VAL A 137 -24.04 -29.72 13.50
N LEU A 138 -23.51 -28.52 13.34
CA LEU A 138 -22.06 -28.32 13.24
C LEU A 138 -21.37 -28.44 14.60
N GLY A 139 -22.04 -28.08 15.70
CA GLY A 139 -21.54 -28.28 17.06
C GLY A 139 -21.37 -29.76 17.43
N ALA A 140 -22.39 -30.59 17.16
CA ALA A 140 -22.39 -32.03 17.41
C ALA A 140 -21.70 -32.82 16.28
N GLY A 141 -21.78 -32.35 15.03
CA GLY A 141 -21.13 -32.95 13.88
C GLY A 141 -19.62 -32.77 13.88
N THR A 142 -19.10 -31.70 14.50
CA THR A 142 -17.65 -31.53 14.65
C THR A 142 -17.02 -32.53 15.61
N THR A 143 -17.77 -33.18 16.53
CA THR A 143 -17.25 -34.28 17.38
C THR A 143 -17.47 -35.66 16.76
N LEU A 144 -18.47 -35.82 15.89
CA LEU A 144 -18.84 -37.11 15.28
C LEU A 144 -18.24 -37.34 13.88
N ILE A 145 -17.91 -36.26 13.15
CA ILE A 145 -17.39 -36.31 11.78
C ILE A 145 -15.89 -35.96 11.80
N ALA A 146 -15.05 -36.99 11.75
CA ALA A 146 -13.59 -36.88 11.84
C ALA A 146 -12.93 -35.79 10.97
N PRO A 147 -13.32 -35.57 9.69
CA PRO A 147 -12.73 -34.48 8.90
C PRO A 147 -13.11 -33.07 9.40
N LEU A 148 -14.34 -32.86 9.89
CA LEU A 148 -14.74 -31.58 10.50
C LEU A 148 -14.09 -31.37 11.87
N HIS A 149 -13.88 -32.43 12.67
CA HIS A 149 -13.14 -32.35 13.93
C HIS A 149 -11.70 -31.87 13.72
N ARG A 150 -11.02 -32.42 12.70
CA ARG A 150 -9.65 -32.01 12.33
C ARG A 150 -9.59 -30.57 11.82
N LEU A 151 -10.60 -30.14 11.05
CA LEU A 151 -10.69 -28.77 10.56
C LEU A 151 -10.93 -27.78 11.72
N ARG A 152 -11.85 -28.11 12.64
CA ARG A 152 -12.11 -27.35 13.86
C ARG A 152 -10.86 -27.23 14.74
N GLY A 153 -10.12 -28.32 14.94
CA GLY A 153 -8.87 -28.31 15.69
C GLY A 153 -7.80 -27.42 15.05
N LYS A 154 -7.68 -27.43 13.72
CA LYS A 154 -6.74 -26.55 12.99
C LYS A 154 -7.13 -25.08 13.06
N VAL A 155 -8.41 -24.76 12.93
CA VAL A 155 -8.89 -23.37 13.03
C VAL A 155 -8.78 -22.84 14.46
N ALA A 156 -9.11 -23.66 15.46
CA ALA A 156 -8.96 -23.29 16.88
C ALA A 156 -7.50 -23.24 17.35
N SER A 157 -6.56 -23.85 16.63
CA SER A 157 -5.12 -23.74 16.90
C SER A 157 -4.47 -22.49 16.31
N LEU A 158 -5.18 -21.73 15.47
CA LEU A 158 -4.70 -20.44 14.99
C LEU A 158 -4.98 -19.37 16.04
N PRO A 159 -3.98 -18.59 16.47
CA PRO A 159 -4.17 -17.56 17.48
C PRO A 159 -5.28 -16.60 17.04
N GLY A 160 -6.22 -16.40 17.95
CA GLY A 160 -7.34 -15.49 17.80
C GLY A 160 -8.58 -16.04 17.11
N LEU A 161 -8.54 -17.08 16.26
CA LEU A 161 -9.73 -17.53 15.50
C LEU A 161 -10.71 -18.39 16.32
N ASP A 162 -11.91 -17.85 16.60
CA ASP A 162 -13.01 -18.64 17.17
C ASP A 162 -13.77 -19.41 16.07
N TRP A 163 -13.94 -20.71 16.28
CA TRP A 163 -14.73 -21.59 15.43
C TRP A 163 -16.19 -21.12 15.27
N ALA A 164 -16.77 -20.51 16.30
CA ALA A 164 -18.12 -19.96 16.22
C ALA A 164 -18.20 -18.77 15.24
N TRP A 165 -17.19 -17.88 15.28
CA TRP A 165 -17.07 -16.76 14.34
C TRP A 165 -16.81 -17.26 12.91
N ALA A 166 -15.87 -18.19 12.71
CA ALA A 166 -15.55 -18.72 11.39
C ALA A 166 -16.77 -19.39 10.72
N ARG A 167 -17.57 -20.13 11.50
CA ARG A 167 -18.83 -20.73 11.04
C ARG A 167 -19.85 -19.66 10.64
N ASP A 168 -20.10 -18.68 11.52
CA ASP A 168 -21.14 -17.67 11.30
C ASP A 168 -20.75 -16.74 10.14
N GLN A 169 -19.46 -16.45 9.95
CA GLN A 169 -18.94 -15.75 8.77
C GLN A 169 -19.09 -16.58 7.48
N THR A 170 -18.71 -17.85 7.50
CA THR A 170 -18.90 -18.74 6.34
C THR A 170 -20.38 -18.81 5.94
N TRP A 171 -21.29 -18.85 6.91
CA TRP A 171 -22.73 -18.82 6.66
C TRP A 171 -23.22 -17.48 6.10
N SER A 172 -22.72 -16.37 6.65
CA SER A 172 -23.01 -15.01 6.18
C SER A 172 -22.60 -14.81 4.71
N LEU A 173 -21.44 -15.35 4.32
CA LEU A 173 -20.89 -15.33 2.96
C LEU A 173 -21.66 -16.26 2.00
N LEU A 174 -22.01 -17.47 2.43
CA LEU A 174 -22.78 -18.41 1.62
C LEU A 174 -24.21 -17.93 1.31
N ARG A 175 -24.77 -17.08 2.18
CA ARG A 175 -26.14 -16.53 2.02
C ARG A 175 -26.18 -15.09 1.55
N SER A 176 -25.05 -14.38 1.46
CA SER A 176 -25.05 -13.08 0.81
C SER A 176 -25.17 -13.25 -0.69
N THR A 177 -26.19 -12.63 -1.25
CA THR A 177 -26.28 -12.30 -2.69
C THR A 177 -25.47 -11.05 -3.03
N ASP A 178 -25.05 -10.28 -2.02
CA ASP A 178 -24.33 -9.02 -2.16
C ASP A 178 -22.82 -9.27 -2.00
N GLY A 179 -22.04 -8.98 -3.04
CA GLY A 179 -20.58 -9.19 -3.11
C GLY A 179 -19.74 -8.30 -2.19
N GLY A 180 -20.36 -7.54 -1.28
CA GLY A 180 -19.70 -6.66 -0.32
C GLY A 180 -19.41 -7.28 1.05
N ARG A 181 -19.75 -8.56 1.27
CA ARG A 181 -19.48 -9.24 2.56
C ARG A 181 -18.12 -9.91 2.55
N THR A 182 -17.30 -9.61 3.56
CA THR A 182 -15.98 -10.24 3.74
C THR A 182 -15.67 -10.58 5.18
N VAL A 183 -14.60 -11.35 5.34
CA VAL A 183 -14.13 -11.87 6.63
C VAL A 183 -13.55 -10.74 7.50
N LEU A 184 -12.89 -9.75 6.89
CA LEU A 184 -12.29 -8.61 7.57
C LEU A 184 -13.03 -7.31 7.29
N ASP A 185 -12.94 -6.39 8.25
CA ASP A 185 -13.50 -5.04 8.20
C ASP A 185 -12.65 -4.13 7.33
N GLY A 186 -13.13 -3.89 6.11
CA GLY A 186 -12.46 -3.02 5.14
C GLY A 186 -12.51 -1.53 5.48
N THR A 187 -13.48 -1.08 6.28
CA THR A 187 -13.60 0.31 6.74
C THR A 187 -12.55 0.58 7.80
N TYR A 188 -12.52 -0.24 8.85
CA TYR A 188 -11.50 -0.15 9.90
C TYR A 188 -10.08 -0.24 9.32
N PHE A 189 -9.85 -1.13 8.34
CA PHE A 189 -8.54 -1.22 7.67
C PHE A 189 -8.17 0.08 6.93
N THR A 190 -9.12 0.73 6.27
CA THR A 190 -8.90 2.03 5.61
C THR A 190 -8.57 3.13 6.62
N GLU A 191 -9.30 3.16 7.72
CA GLU A 191 -9.05 4.10 8.82
C GLU A 191 -7.68 3.88 9.45
N MET A 192 -7.28 2.62 9.67
CA MET A 192 -5.96 2.25 10.18
C MET A 192 -4.84 2.76 9.27
N ILE A 193 -4.98 2.62 7.95
CA ILE A 193 -4.01 3.15 6.97
C ILE A 193 -3.94 4.68 7.05
N ALA A 194 -5.09 5.35 7.04
CA ALA A 194 -5.16 6.82 7.11
C ALA A 194 -4.48 7.35 8.38
N ASP A 195 -4.72 6.69 9.51
CA ASP A 195 -4.16 7.01 10.81
C ASP A 195 -2.65 6.75 10.87
N THR A 196 -2.18 5.71 10.18
CA THR A 196 -0.74 5.41 10.07
C THR A 196 0.00 6.60 9.47
N PHE A 197 -0.47 7.14 8.33
CA PHE A 197 0.16 8.30 7.70
C PHE A 197 0.09 9.56 8.58
N ARG A 198 -0.98 9.75 9.36
CA ARG A 198 -1.07 10.83 10.36
C ARG A 198 -0.01 10.67 11.46
N ARG A 199 0.11 9.49 12.05
CA ARG A 199 1.08 9.17 13.12
C ARG A 199 2.53 9.32 12.64
N MET A 200 2.81 9.05 11.36
CA MET A 200 4.11 9.31 10.74
C MET A 200 4.43 10.80 10.69
N ASP A 201 3.44 11.64 10.42
CA ASP A 201 3.60 13.09 10.32
C ASP A 201 3.83 13.76 11.69
N GLU A 202 3.30 13.17 12.76
CA GLU A 202 3.54 13.61 14.14
C GLU A 202 4.97 13.35 14.60
N ARG A 203 5.67 12.41 13.97
CA ARG A 203 7.04 11.97 14.31
C ARG A 203 8.03 12.28 13.18
N ARG A 204 7.93 13.47 12.57
CA ARG A 204 8.80 13.85 11.45
C ARG A 204 10.25 14.13 11.86
N GLY A 205 11.16 13.45 11.19
CA GLY A 205 12.57 13.78 11.12
C GLY A 205 12.93 14.57 9.85
N PRO A 206 14.22 14.72 9.53
CA PRO A 206 14.63 15.29 8.25
C PRO A 206 14.23 14.39 7.08
N ALA A 207 13.85 14.99 5.95
CA ALA A 207 13.65 14.26 4.70
C ALA A 207 14.93 13.52 4.30
N LEU A 208 14.79 12.30 3.80
CA LEU A 208 15.90 11.42 3.44
C LEU A 208 16.24 11.51 1.96
N LEU A 209 15.36 12.10 1.15
CA LEU A 209 15.63 12.35 -0.25
C LEU A 209 16.71 13.44 -0.42
N PRO A 210 17.79 13.18 -1.19
CA PRO A 210 18.79 14.20 -1.49
C PRO A 210 18.18 15.43 -2.18
N ARG A 211 18.87 16.59 -2.11
CA ARG A 211 18.37 17.88 -2.65
C ARG A 211 17.91 17.84 -4.12
N TYR A 212 18.54 16.99 -4.93
CA TYR A 212 18.19 16.76 -6.34
C TYR A 212 17.76 15.31 -6.61
N GLY A 213 17.40 14.59 -5.56
CA GLY A 213 16.94 13.22 -5.64
C GLY A 213 15.55 13.13 -6.26
N THR A 214 15.29 11.99 -6.89
CA THR A 214 13.99 11.59 -7.42
C THR A 214 13.51 10.35 -6.70
N LEU A 215 12.19 10.23 -6.51
CA LEU A 215 11.58 8.98 -6.06
C LEU A 215 10.33 8.69 -6.88
N ASP A 216 10.16 7.44 -7.28
CA ASP A 216 8.91 6.92 -7.84
C ASP A 216 8.34 5.81 -6.95
N LEU A 217 7.05 5.90 -6.63
CA LEU A 217 6.27 4.86 -5.96
C LEU A 217 5.19 4.37 -6.92
N PHE A 218 5.15 3.05 -7.11
CA PHE A 218 4.17 2.34 -7.92
C PHE A 218 3.37 1.39 -7.03
N LEU A 219 2.05 1.54 -7.01
CA LEU A 219 1.16 0.66 -6.23
C LEU A 219 0.17 -0.01 -7.18
N THR A 220 0.24 -1.33 -7.30
CA THR A 220 -0.66 -2.08 -8.21
C THR A 220 -2.02 -2.31 -7.57
N ARG A 221 -3.07 -2.31 -8.38
CA ARG A 221 -4.45 -2.58 -7.97
C ARG A 221 -5.23 -3.16 -9.15
N THR A 222 -6.38 -3.75 -8.87
CA THR A 222 -7.22 -4.34 -9.91
C THR A 222 -8.61 -3.74 -9.82
N ASP A 223 -9.15 -3.26 -10.94
CA ASP A 223 -10.57 -2.93 -11.05
C ASP A 223 -11.37 -4.22 -11.19
N PHE A 224 -12.27 -4.47 -10.24
CA PHE A 224 -13.10 -5.66 -10.18
C PHE A 224 -14.06 -5.77 -11.37
N HIS A 225 -14.62 -4.66 -11.83
CA HIS A 225 -15.51 -4.66 -12.99
C HIS A 225 -14.76 -4.47 -14.31
N GLY A 226 -13.62 -3.80 -14.25
CA GLY A 226 -12.84 -3.41 -15.41
C GLY A 226 -13.52 -2.31 -16.23
N TRP A 227 -12.74 -1.69 -17.11
CA TRP A 227 -13.21 -0.63 -18.01
C TRP A 227 -12.88 -0.98 -19.48
N PRO A 228 -13.63 -0.45 -20.45
CA PRO A 228 -13.34 -0.68 -21.86
C PRO A 228 -12.16 0.18 -22.31
N ARG A 229 -11.13 -0.48 -22.82
CA ARG A 229 -9.97 0.14 -23.47
C ARG A 229 -10.09 -0.03 -24.98
N HIS A 230 -9.99 1.07 -25.72
CA HIS A 230 -10.03 1.02 -27.18
C HIS A 230 -8.77 0.34 -27.74
N LEU A 231 -8.96 -0.64 -28.60
CA LEU A 231 -7.90 -1.28 -29.36
C LEU A 231 -7.75 -0.56 -30.70
N PRO A 232 -6.59 0.09 -30.97
CA PRO A 232 -6.39 0.80 -32.22
C PRO A 232 -6.19 -0.21 -33.36
N VAL A 233 -7.29 -0.61 -34.00
CA VAL A 233 -7.27 -1.40 -35.23
C VAL A 233 -7.54 -0.48 -36.41
N THR A 234 -6.78 -0.69 -37.50
CA THR A 234 -6.93 0.14 -38.69
C THR A 234 -8.32 -0.10 -39.31
N PRO A 235 -9.04 0.95 -39.76
CA PRO A 235 -10.36 0.83 -40.40
C PRO A 235 -10.40 -0.06 -41.66
N LEU A 236 -9.22 -0.38 -42.21
CA LEU A 236 -9.04 -1.32 -43.32
C LEU A 236 -9.40 -2.77 -42.94
N PHE A 237 -9.15 -3.17 -41.70
CA PHE A 237 -9.40 -4.53 -41.22
C PHE A 237 -10.70 -4.64 -40.45
N GLU A 238 -11.07 -3.61 -39.68
CA GLU A 238 -12.28 -3.61 -38.87
C GLU A 238 -12.95 -2.24 -38.92
N LYS A 239 -14.25 -2.21 -39.26
CA LYS A 239 -14.99 -0.95 -39.44
C LYS A 239 -15.59 -0.45 -38.12
N VAL A 240 -15.71 -1.32 -37.13
CA VAL A 240 -16.28 -1.02 -35.82
C VAL A 240 -15.16 -0.84 -34.79
N PRO A 241 -15.21 0.18 -33.91
CA PRO A 241 -14.23 0.31 -32.83
C PRO A 241 -14.22 -0.93 -31.95
N LEU A 242 -13.04 -1.52 -31.74
CA LEU A 242 -12.86 -2.68 -30.87
C LEU A 242 -12.46 -2.21 -29.47
N TYR A 243 -13.00 -2.90 -28.47
CA TYR A 243 -12.72 -2.63 -27.07
C TYR A 243 -12.34 -3.92 -26.36
N GLU A 244 -11.27 -3.85 -25.57
CA GLU A 244 -10.89 -4.87 -24.62
C GLU A 244 -11.31 -4.43 -23.22
N ARG A 245 -11.77 -5.37 -22.38
CA ARG A 245 -12.00 -5.07 -20.97
C ARG A 245 -10.69 -5.19 -20.21
N THR A 246 -10.19 -4.07 -19.71
CA THR A 246 -8.97 -4.01 -18.90
C THR A 246 -9.33 -3.92 -17.42
N HIS A 247 -8.55 -4.58 -16.58
CA HIS A 247 -8.74 -4.64 -15.13
C HIS A 247 -7.50 -4.21 -14.35
N ALA A 248 -6.29 -4.52 -14.85
CA ALA A 248 -5.04 -4.20 -14.17
C ALA A 248 -4.78 -2.70 -14.18
N HIS A 249 -4.56 -2.12 -13.01
CA HIS A 249 -4.32 -0.69 -12.83
C HIS A 249 -3.17 -0.48 -11.83
N TRP A 250 -2.58 0.71 -11.84
CA TRP A 250 -1.58 1.09 -10.84
C TRP A 250 -1.68 2.58 -10.52
N MET A 251 -1.16 3.00 -9.37
CA MET A 251 -1.01 4.41 -9.01
C MET A 251 0.46 4.79 -8.95
N ARG A 252 0.80 5.90 -9.61
CA ARG A 252 2.12 6.54 -9.51
C ARG A 252 2.10 7.66 -8.50
N PHE A 253 3.14 7.71 -7.67
CA PHE A 253 3.50 8.90 -6.92
C PHE A 253 4.97 9.20 -7.20
N SER A 254 5.26 10.39 -7.72
CA SER A 254 6.61 10.78 -8.12
C SER A 254 7.03 12.05 -7.43
N ARG A 255 8.27 12.12 -6.96
CA ARG A 255 8.95 13.34 -6.52
C ARG A 255 10.08 13.66 -7.52
N ARG A 256 10.16 14.92 -7.95
CA ARG A 256 11.19 15.47 -8.84
C ARG A 256 11.84 16.71 -8.22
N PRO A 257 13.07 17.08 -8.62
CA PRO A 257 13.74 18.27 -8.11
C PRO A 257 12.94 19.54 -8.41
N ARG A 258 12.83 20.44 -7.44
CA ARG A 258 12.10 21.71 -7.59
C ARG A 258 12.84 22.61 -8.58
N GLY A 259 12.34 22.73 -9.81
CA GLY A 259 12.94 23.58 -10.85
C GLY A 259 12.72 23.08 -12.29
N GLU A 260 12.44 21.79 -12.48
CA GLU A 260 12.13 21.22 -13.78
C GLU A 260 10.63 20.88 -13.84
N VAL A 261 9.85 21.80 -14.41
CA VAL A 261 8.40 21.70 -14.65
C VAL A 261 7.54 21.77 -13.37
N GLU A 262 6.40 22.46 -13.44
CA GLU A 262 5.31 22.43 -12.45
C GLU A 262 4.66 21.04 -12.33
N ALA A 263 5.44 19.96 -12.37
CA ALA A 263 4.97 18.62 -12.10
C ALA A 263 4.69 18.55 -10.60
N VAL A 264 3.44 18.83 -10.21
CA VAL A 264 2.94 18.57 -8.87
C VAL A 264 3.22 17.09 -8.56
N SER A 265 4.25 16.88 -7.74
CA SER A 265 4.65 15.59 -7.21
C SER A 265 3.43 14.95 -6.57
N GLY A 266 3.27 13.63 -6.73
CA GLY A 266 2.13 12.93 -6.11
C GLY A 266 2.10 13.07 -4.58
N PHE A 267 3.23 13.47 -4.01
CA PHE A 267 3.41 13.75 -2.59
C PHE A 267 3.26 15.22 -2.20
N ASP A 268 3.23 16.16 -3.17
CA ASP A 268 3.07 17.61 -2.92
C ASP A 268 1.62 18.08 -3.07
N GLU A 269 0.70 17.18 -3.41
CA GLU A 269 -0.70 17.53 -3.54
C GLU A 269 -1.32 17.86 -2.18
N PRO A 270 -2.25 18.84 -2.11
CA PRO A 270 -3.01 19.10 -0.88
C PRO A 270 -3.70 17.85 -0.32
N HIS A 271 -3.96 16.87 -1.17
CA HIS A 271 -4.68 15.63 -0.90
C HIS A 271 -3.77 14.37 -0.87
N ALA A 272 -2.45 14.52 -0.78
CA ALA A 272 -1.51 13.42 -0.92
C ALA A 272 -1.80 12.25 0.05
N ASP A 273 -2.13 12.56 1.31
CA ASP A 273 -2.47 11.54 2.33
C ASP A 273 -3.73 10.74 1.96
N PHE A 274 -4.75 11.39 1.41
CA PHE A 274 -5.94 10.69 0.93
C PHE A 274 -5.59 9.81 -0.27
N SER A 275 -4.86 10.33 -1.26
CA SER A 275 -4.45 9.56 -2.44
C SER A 275 -3.58 8.35 -2.07
N LEU A 276 -2.64 8.52 -1.14
CA LEU A 276 -1.82 7.42 -0.60
C LEU A 276 -2.66 6.41 0.16
N THR A 277 -3.64 6.86 0.96
CA THR A 277 -4.57 5.96 1.67
C THR A 277 -5.39 5.15 0.66
N TYR A 278 -5.95 5.78 -0.36
CA TYR A 278 -6.68 5.08 -1.42
C TYR A 278 -5.81 4.07 -2.16
N ALA A 279 -4.60 4.47 -2.56
CA ALA A 279 -3.66 3.58 -3.22
C ALA A 279 -3.32 2.36 -2.36
N THR A 280 -3.09 2.58 -1.08
CA THR A 280 -2.68 1.56 -0.12
C THR A 280 -3.84 0.61 0.24
N ARG A 281 -5.05 1.14 0.44
CA ARG A 281 -6.24 0.33 0.69
C ARG A 281 -6.59 -0.54 -0.52
N THR A 282 -6.46 0.01 -1.72
CA THR A 282 -6.81 -0.70 -2.95
C THR A 282 -5.75 -1.72 -3.36
N THR A 283 -4.47 -1.48 -3.06
CA THR A 283 -3.43 -2.49 -3.26
C THR A 283 -3.49 -3.60 -2.21
N ALA A 284 -3.75 -3.31 -0.92
CA ALA A 284 -3.71 -4.29 0.18
C ALA A 284 -5.03 -5.01 0.51
N GLY A 285 -6.05 -4.87 -0.36
CA GLY A 285 -7.40 -5.42 -0.15
C GLY A 285 -7.61 -6.79 -0.78
N PHE A 286 -7.02 -7.86 -0.24
CA PHE A 286 -7.16 -9.21 -0.80
C PHE A 286 -8.64 -9.67 -0.84
N PRO A 287 -9.20 -10.09 -1.99
CA PRO A 287 -10.65 -10.29 -2.16
C PRO A 287 -11.33 -11.27 -1.20
N VAL A 288 -10.60 -12.28 -0.71
CA VAL A 288 -11.15 -13.24 0.27
C VAL A 288 -11.30 -12.59 1.65
N ALA A 289 -10.43 -11.64 1.96
CA ALA A 289 -10.35 -10.98 3.25
C ALA A 289 -11.16 -9.66 3.26
N PHE A 290 -11.15 -8.91 2.16
CA PHE A 290 -11.74 -7.58 2.05
C PHE A 290 -12.59 -7.43 0.80
N ALA A 291 -13.75 -6.78 0.95
CA ALA A 291 -14.60 -6.46 -0.17
C ALA A 291 -13.90 -5.50 -1.16
N PRO A 292 -14.27 -5.54 -2.46
CA PRO A 292 -13.96 -4.46 -3.38
C PRO A 292 -14.39 -3.12 -2.79
N VAL A 293 -13.61 -2.07 -3.01
CA VAL A 293 -13.93 -0.73 -2.49
C VAL A 293 -14.03 0.30 -3.60
N SER A 294 -15.02 1.16 -3.47
CA SER A 294 -15.22 2.33 -4.31
C SER A 294 -14.45 3.55 -3.79
N TYR A 295 -14.39 4.60 -4.62
CA TYR A 295 -13.89 5.91 -4.18
C TYR A 295 -14.65 6.47 -2.98
N ALA A 296 -15.99 6.37 -3.00
CA ALA A 296 -16.85 6.94 -1.98
C ALA A 296 -16.61 6.29 -0.61
N GLU A 297 -16.51 4.96 -0.56
CA GLU A 297 -16.27 4.24 0.70
C GLU A 297 -14.94 4.61 1.34
N VAL A 298 -13.87 4.73 0.53
CA VAL A 298 -12.57 5.17 1.05
C VAL A 298 -12.60 6.63 1.49
N ALA A 299 -13.29 7.49 0.75
CA ALA A 299 -13.47 8.89 1.11
C ALA A 299 -14.23 9.05 2.44
N ASP A 300 -15.27 8.26 2.67
CA ASP A 300 -16.05 8.33 3.89
C ASP A 300 -15.28 7.78 5.10
N ALA A 301 -14.59 6.64 4.96
CA ALA A 301 -13.71 6.11 6.00
C ALA A 301 -12.56 7.08 6.33
N PHE A 302 -11.95 7.69 5.32
CA PHE A 302 -10.89 8.69 5.52
C PHE A 302 -11.41 9.91 6.28
N ARG A 303 -12.57 10.46 5.89
CA ARG A 303 -13.18 11.61 6.59
C ARG A 303 -13.57 11.27 8.03
N HIS A 304 -14.06 10.06 8.26
CA HIS A 304 -14.39 9.59 9.60
C HIS A 304 -13.15 9.60 10.50
N LYS A 305 -12.03 9.07 10.01
CA LYS A 305 -10.80 8.97 10.79
C LYS A 305 -10.00 10.26 10.90
N ARG A 306 -10.02 11.09 9.85
CA ARG A 306 -9.26 12.34 9.74
C ARG A 306 -10.20 13.51 9.42
N PRO A 307 -11.06 13.90 10.38
CA PRO A 307 -11.99 15.00 10.17
C PRO A 307 -11.23 16.32 9.97
N GLY A 308 -11.57 17.04 8.90
CA GLY A 308 -10.93 18.32 8.54
C GLY A 308 -9.80 18.20 7.51
N ASP A 309 -9.27 17.00 7.30
CA ASP A 309 -8.27 16.78 6.25
C ASP A 309 -8.92 16.79 4.86
N PRO A 310 -8.24 17.37 3.85
CA PRO A 310 -8.87 17.65 2.58
C PRO A 310 -9.00 16.38 1.73
N VAL A 311 -10.22 16.05 1.31
CA VAL A 311 -10.50 14.97 0.36
C VAL A 311 -10.85 15.58 -1.01
N PRO A 312 -10.22 15.15 -2.11
CA PRO A 312 -10.48 15.72 -3.43
C PRO A 312 -11.91 15.39 -3.89
N ALA A 313 -12.43 16.18 -4.84
CA ALA A 313 -13.60 15.74 -5.58
C ALA A 313 -13.22 14.53 -6.46
N LEU A 314 -14.14 13.57 -6.63
CA LEU A 314 -13.91 12.39 -7.48
C LEU A 314 -13.39 12.78 -8.87
N GLU A 315 -13.94 13.84 -9.46
CA GLU A 315 -13.49 14.27 -10.79
C GLU A 315 -12.02 14.72 -10.80
N ALA A 316 -11.57 15.43 -9.77
CA ALA A 316 -10.19 15.88 -9.62
C ALA A 316 -9.25 14.70 -9.36
N PHE A 317 -9.68 13.77 -8.49
CA PHE A 317 -8.95 12.53 -8.24
C PHE A 317 -8.80 11.69 -9.51
N ALA A 318 -9.89 11.53 -10.27
CA ALA A 318 -9.93 10.72 -11.48
C ALA A 318 -9.05 11.29 -12.60
N ARG A 319 -8.89 12.62 -12.72
CA ARG A 319 -7.96 13.23 -13.68
C ARG A 319 -6.54 12.70 -13.54
N ARG A 320 -6.11 12.44 -12.31
CA ARG A 320 -4.75 12.01 -12.00
C ARG A 320 -4.63 10.51 -11.91
N HIS A 321 -5.54 9.88 -11.19
CA HIS A 321 -5.39 8.50 -10.76
C HIS A 321 -6.30 7.52 -11.48
N LEU A 322 -7.27 7.99 -12.28
CA LEU A 322 -8.14 7.16 -13.12
C LEU A 322 -8.27 7.76 -14.54
N PRO A 323 -7.18 8.20 -15.19
CA PRO A 323 -7.27 8.86 -16.50
C PRO A 323 -7.86 7.94 -17.56
N GLU A 324 -7.56 6.64 -17.51
CA GLU A 324 -8.07 5.66 -18.47
C GLU A 324 -9.57 5.44 -18.32
N HIS A 325 -10.10 5.38 -17.09
CA HIS A 325 -11.56 5.35 -16.84
C HIS A 325 -12.25 6.60 -17.37
N ARG A 326 -11.63 7.78 -17.23
CA ARG A 326 -12.17 9.03 -17.81
C ARG A 326 -12.17 9.02 -19.33
N LEU A 327 -11.17 8.40 -19.95
CA LEU A 327 -11.04 8.30 -21.40
C LEU A 327 -11.90 7.17 -21.99
N ALA A 328 -12.30 6.19 -21.17
CA ALA A 328 -13.17 5.10 -21.57
C ALA A 328 -14.52 5.68 -22.02
N ARG A 329 -14.73 5.68 -23.34
CA ARG A 329 -16.00 6.13 -23.93
C ARG A 329 -17.05 5.06 -23.71
N SER A 330 -18.13 5.44 -23.05
CA SER A 330 -19.42 4.74 -23.07
C SER A 330 -20.48 5.76 -23.50
N GLY A 331 -21.66 5.28 -23.89
CA GLY A 331 -22.77 6.14 -24.31
C GLY A 331 -23.07 7.27 -23.30
N PRO A 332 -23.85 8.29 -23.71
CA PRO A 332 -24.09 9.48 -22.88
C PRO A 332 -24.51 9.12 -21.45
N GLY A 333 -23.72 9.52 -20.46
CA GLY A 333 -24.05 9.48 -19.03
C GLY A 333 -23.39 8.41 -18.17
N TRP A 334 -22.58 7.49 -18.70
CA TRP A 334 -21.87 6.50 -17.86
C TRP A 334 -20.48 6.99 -17.44
N ASP A 335 -20.28 7.16 -16.13
CA ASP A 335 -19.00 7.53 -15.51
C ASP A 335 -18.26 6.29 -14.99
N TRP A 336 -17.24 5.82 -15.73
CA TRP A 336 -16.43 4.69 -15.29
C TRP A 336 -15.61 4.99 -14.04
N ALA A 337 -15.22 6.24 -13.79
CA ALA A 337 -14.41 6.57 -12.61
C ALA A 337 -15.24 6.47 -11.32
N GLY A 338 -16.50 6.91 -11.36
CA GLY A 338 -17.44 6.74 -10.24
C GLY A 338 -17.89 5.30 -10.00
N HIS A 339 -17.80 4.45 -11.01
CA HIS A 339 -18.15 3.01 -10.92
C HIS A 339 -16.92 2.11 -10.81
N ALA A 340 -15.74 2.66 -10.54
CA ALA A 340 -14.53 1.88 -10.36
C ALA A 340 -14.52 1.25 -8.96
N TRP A 341 -14.53 -0.08 -8.91
CA TRP A 341 -14.45 -0.87 -7.68
C TRP A 341 -13.11 -1.59 -7.64
N MET A 342 -12.30 -1.29 -6.64
CA MET A 342 -10.90 -1.72 -6.60
C MET A 342 -10.69 -2.86 -5.62
N VAL A 343 -9.81 -3.79 -6.00
CA VAL A 343 -9.32 -4.91 -5.20
C VAL A 343 -7.80 -5.02 -5.34
N ASP A 344 -7.19 -5.92 -4.55
CA ASP A 344 -5.74 -6.16 -4.52
C ASP A 344 -5.11 -6.26 -5.91
N GLY A 345 -3.97 -5.58 -6.09
CA GLY A 345 -3.18 -5.62 -7.33
C GLY A 345 -2.61 -7.00 -7.62
N GLY A 346 -2.38 -7.82 -6.59
CA GLY A 346 -1.80 -9.15 -6.70
C GLY A 346 -2.66 -10.16 -7.45
N ILE A 347 -3.91 -9.82 -7.78
CA ILE A 347 -4.75 -10.64 -8.66
C ILE A 347 -4.16 -10.69 -10.08
N LEU A 348 -3.70 -9.55 -10.59
CA LEU A 348 -3.24 -9.42 -11.98
C LEU A 348 -1.76 -9.08 -12.09
N ASP A 349 -1.19 -8.38 -11.11
CA ASP A 349 0.20 -7.97 -11.10
C ASP A 349 0.78 -8.07 -9.68
N ASN A 350 1.08 -9.31 -9.30
CA ASN A 350 1.68 -9.65 -8.00
C ASN A 350 3.19 -9.41 -7.94
N LYS A 351 3.85 -9.15 -9.07
CA LYS A 351 5.31 -9.04 -9.13
C LYS A 351 5.68 -7.84 -10.01
N PRO A 352 5.50 -6.61 -9.50
CA PRO A 352 5.55 -5.39 -10.30
C PRO A 352 7.00 -4.92 -10.58
N PHE A 353 7.84 -5.83 -11.10
CA PHE A 353 9.25 -5.55 -11.39
C PHE A 353 9.43 -4.55 -12.52
N SER A 354 8.56 -4.63 -13.55
CA SER A 354 8.64 -3.79 -14.76
C SER A 354 8.70 -2.30 -14.41
N TYR A 355 7.83 -1.83 -13.51
CA TYR A 355 7.79 -0.40 -13.16
C TYR A 355 9.09 0.09 -12.52
N VAL A 356 9.75 -0.74 -11.72
CA VAL A 356 11.04 -0.37 -11.11
C VAL A 356 12.13 -0.39 -12.17
N THR A 357 12.19 -1.44 -13.00
CA THR A 357 13.23 -1.57 -14.04
C THR A 357 13.10 -0.54 -15.15
N GLU A 358 11.91 0.02 -15.40
CA GLU A 358 11.68 1.10 -16.37
C GLU A 358 11.93 2.50 -15.78
N ALA A 359 11.92 2.63 -14.46
CA ALA A 359 12.10 3.90 -13.76
C ALA A 359 13.57 4.22 -13.43
N ILE A 360 14.42 3.18 -13.33
CA ILE A 360 15.87 3.26 -13.09
C ILE A 360 16.65 3.06 -14.39
#